data_AF-A0A316USF6-F1
#
_entry.id   AF-A0A316USF6-F1
#
_cell.length_a   1.000
_cell.length_b   1.000
_cell.length_c   1.000
_cell.angle_alpha   90.00
_cell.angle_beta   90.00
_cell.angle_gamma   90.00
#
_symmetry.space_group_name_H-M   'P 1'
#
loop_
_entity.id
_entity.type
_entity.pdbx_description
1 polymer ?
#
loop_
_entity_poly.entity_id
_entity_poly.type
_entity_poly.pdbx_seq_one_letter_code
_entity_poly.pdbx_strand_id
1 'polypeptide(L)'
;MASVEAKQRESKLLIEYAAKAAEQFVSLYYSAYDSRNRVGLIPTLYLGTSTVLWNGNPIQGNGGVGELMDSLPATKHEVQSMDAHPVGGGSNEAGFAAPSILVTVSGVVTHHTPNSASALPPSNAPESSSTRTKGGRYDSSLPLDSLPRAFSQNFVLVNDPEGKGDGGVVVSWDSSNSVAANGGPGSGSGGGKKSGGGGGGSSADVLRAAAPTITGRFFVQADQLRFVG
;
A
#
# COMPACT_ATOMS: atom_id res chain seq x y z
N MET A 1 33.60 12.16 -0.09
CA MET A 1 32.83 11.76 1.11
C MET A 1 31.46 12.45 1.13
N ALA A 2 31.36 13.78 1.12
CA ALA A 2 30.08 14.51 1.15
C ALA A 2 29.04 14.10 0.05
N SER A 3 29.49 13.83 -1.17
CA SER A 3 28.60 13.39 -2.27
C SER A 3 28.02 11.97 -2.06
N VAL A 4 28.77 11.09 -1.39
CA VAL A 4 28.31 9.72 -1.08
C VAL A 4 27.23 9.76 0.00
N GLU A 5 27.44 10.58 1.03
CA GLU A 5 26.45 10.78 2.09
C GLU A 5 25.15 11.38 1.57
N ALA A 6 25.22 12.33 0.62
CA ALA A 6 24.04 12.92 0.01
C ALA A 6 23.21 11.85 -0.75
N LYS A 7 23.87 11.02 -1.57
CA LYS A 7 23.22 9.94 -2.32
C LYS A 7 22.62 8.86 -1.40
N GLN A 8 23.30 8.54 -0.31
CA GLN A 8 22.80 7.60 0.70
C GLN A 8 21.56 8.15 1.42
N ARG A 9 21.56 9.44 1.78
CA ARG A 9 20.40 10.10 2.39
C ARG A 9 19.21 10.09 1.45
N GLU A 10 19.41 10.45 0.18
CA GLU A 10 18.36 10.42 -0.83
C GLU A 10 17.78 9.01 -1.01
N SER A 11 18.65 7.99 -1.09
CA SER A 11 18.22 6.58 -1.18
C SER A 11 17.35 6.18 0.02
N LYS A 12 17.74 6.59 1.24
CA LYS A 12 16.96 6.33 2.46
C LYS A 12 15.57 6.98 2.40
N LEU A 13 15.48 8.23 1.93
CA LEU A 13 14.20 8.94 1.78
C LEU A 13 13.28 8.23 0.79
N LEU A 14 13.82 7.79 -0.36
CA LEU A 14 13.05 7.07 -1.37
C LEU A 14 12.52 5.73 -0.84
N ILE A 15 13.34 4.98 -0.10
CA ILE A 15 12.95 3.70 0.50
C ILE A 15 11.87 3.91 1.56
N GLU A 16 12.04 4.87 2.46
CA GLU A 16 11.06 5.15 3.52
C GLU A 16 9.73 5.65 2.95
N TYR A 17 9.77 6.48 1.90
CA TYR A 17 8.59 6.93 1.20
C TYR A 17 7.86 5.77 0.51
N ALA A 18 8.60 4.93 -0.24
CA ALA A 18 8.04 3.79 -0.95
C ALA A 18 7.37 2.79 0.00
N ALA A 19 8.00 2.47 1.13
CA ALA A 19 7.43 1.57 2.13
C ALA A 19 6.08 2.09 2.68
N LYS A 20 6.02 3.38 3.06
CA LYS A 20 4.79 3.97 3.60
C LYS A 20 3.69 4.12 2.55
N ALA A 21 4.06 4.51 1.34
CA ALA A 21 3.13 4.60 0.22
C ALA A 21 2.55 3.22 -0.13
N ALA A 22 3.38 2.17 -0.13
CA ALA A 22 2.95 0.80 -0.35
C ALA A 22 2.01 0.31 0.77
N GLU A 23 2.33 0.55 2.04
CA GLU A 23 1.44 0.20 3.17
C GLU A 23 0.04 0.82 3.03
N GLN A 24 -0.01 2.12 2.70
CA GLN A 24 -1.28 2.82 2.50
C GLN A 24 -2.02 2.28 1.27
N PHE A 25 -1.31 2.10 0.15
CA PHE A 25 -1.89 1.54 -1.07
C PHE A 25 -2.47 0.14 -0.82
N VAL A 26 -1.70 -0.78 -0.24
CA VAL A 26 -2.13 -2.16 0.04
C VAL A 26 -3.35 -2.17 0.94
N SER A 27 -3.34 -1.39 2.02
CA SER A 27 -4.48 -1.30 2.94
C SER A 27 -5.76 -0.85 2.23
N LEU A 28 -5.68 0.24 1.46
CA LEU A 28 -6.83 0.79 0.73
C LEU A 28 -7.27 -0.12 -0.43
N TYR A 29 -6.32 -0.70 -1.16
CA TYR A 29 -6.59 -1.57 -2.30
C TYR A 29 -7.39 -2.80 -1.86
N TYR A 30 -6.90 -3.58 -0.90
CA TYR A 30 -7.62 -4.79 -0.46
C TYR A 30 -8.89 -4.46 0.33
N SER A 31 -8.93 -3.32 1.04
CA SER A 31 -10.19 -2.85 1.66
C SER A 31 -11.26 -2.54 0.61
N ALA A 32 -10.89 -1.87 -0.48
CA ALA A 32 -11.78 -1.59 -1.61
C ALA A 32 -12.17 -2.87 -2.34
N TYR A 33 -11.23 -3.81 -2.51
CA TYR A 33 -11.43 -5.06 -3.24
C TYR A 33 -12.45 -5.97 -2.53
N ASP A 34 -12.37 -6.03 -1.20
CA ASP A 34 -13.30 -6.79 -0.35
C ASP A 34 -14.65 -6.07 -0.12
N SER A 35 -14.77 -4.82 -0.58
CA SER A 35 -15.97 -4.03 -0.36
C SER A 35 -17.10 -4.43 -1.32
N ARG A 36 -18.35 -4.13 -0.94
CA ARG A 36 -19.51 -4.29 -1.83
C ARG A 36 -19.47 -3.36 -3.04
N ASN A 37 -18.72 -2.26 -2.94
CA ASN A 37 -18.61 -1.24 -3.99
C ASN A 37 -17.39 -1.48 -4.90
N ARG A 38 -16.72 -2.64 -4.81
CA ARG A 38 -15.47 -2.90 -5.51
C ARG A 38 -15.54 -2.68 -7.02
N VAL A 39 -16.68 -2.96 -7.65
CA VAL A 39 -16.90 -2.80 -9.10
C VAL A 39 -16.75 -1.34 -9.51
N GLY A 40 -17.14 -0.41 -8.65
CA GLY A 40 -16.96 1.03 -8.88
C GLY A 40 -15.64 1.57 -8.35
N LEU A 41 -15.07 0.99 -7.28
CA LEU A 41 -13.87 1.53 -6.63
C LEU A 41 -12.57 1.04 -7.26
N ILE A 42 -12.42 -0.27 -7.47
CA ILE A 42 -11.14 -0.85 -7.92
C ILE A 42 -10.69 -0.30 -9.28
N PRO A 43 -11.55 -0.17 -10.31
CA PRO A 43 -11.15 0.42 -11.58
C PRO A 43 -10.55 1.83 -11.48
N THR A 44 -10.96 2.63 -10.48
CA THR A 44 -10.43 4.00 -10.29
C THR A 44 -8.97 4.04 -9.83
N LEU A 45 -8.43 2.89 -9.41
CA LEU A 45 -7.03 2.77 -9.02
C LEU A 45 -6.13 2.43 -10.22
N TYR A 46 -6.71 2.12 -11.39
CA TYR A 46 -5.99 1.76 -12.61
C TYR A 46 -6.06 2.88 -13.64
N LEU A 47 -5.01 3.00 -14.45
CA LEU A 47 -4.99 3.83 -15.64
C LEU A 47 -5.74 3.15 -16.79
N GLY A 48 -6.16 3.94 -17.79
CA GLY A 48 -6.71 3.39 -19.03
C GLY A 48 -5.70 2.54 -19.81
N THR A 49 -4.40 2.76 -19.59
CA THR A 49 -3.27 2.04 -20.20
C THR A 49 -2.68 0.95 -19.31
N SER A 50 -3.34 0.61 -18.20
CA SER A 50 -2.84 -0.42 -17.30
C SER A 50 -2.91 -1.80 -17.93
N THR A 51 -1.93 -2.64 -17.64
CA THR A 51 -1.95 -4.05 -18.04
C THR A 51 -2.02 -4.94 -16.81
N VAL A 52 -3.01 -5.82 -16.79
CA VAL A 52 -3.28 -6.74 -15.68
C VAL A 52 -3.14 -8.18 -16.17
N LEU A 53 -2.50 -9.02 -15.38
CA LEU A 53 -2.41 -10.46 -15.65
C LEU A 53 -3.04 -11.24 -14.50
N TRP A 54 -4.23 -11.78 -14.74
CA TRP A 54 -5.00 -12.53 -13.74
C TRP A 54 -4.87 -14.03 -13.99
N ASN A 55 -4.06 -14.72 -13.19
CA ASN A 55 -3.75 -16.15 -13.37
C ASN A 55 -3.34 -16.49 -14.83
N GLY A 56 -2.53 -15.62 -15.44
CA GLY A 56 -2.08 -15.76 -16.83
C GLY A 56 -3.04 -15.20 -17.90
N ASN A 57 -4.23 -14.72 -17.52
CA ASN A 57 -5.18 -14.11 -18.44
C ASN A 57 -4.95 -12.59 -18.51
N PRO A 58 -4.65 -12.04 -19.70
CA PRO A 58 -4.40 -10.61 -19.84
C PRO A 58 -5.71 -9.82 -19.82
N ILE A 59 -5.69 -8.70 -19.09
CA ILE A 59 -6.79 -7.74 -18.94
C ILE A 59 -6.20 -6.34 -19.15
N GLN A 60 -6.95 -5.48 -19.85
CA GLN A 60 -6.45 -4.16 -20.26
C GLN A 60 -7.31 -3.03 -19.70
N GLY A 61 -6.61 -2.04 -19.14
CA GLY A 61 -7.17 -0.79 -18.65
C GLY A 61 -8.14 -0.94 -17.48
N ASN A 62 -8.56 0.21 -16.95
CA ASN A 62 -9.59 0.29 -15.91
C ASN A 62 -10.93 -0.35 -16.34
N GLY A 63 -11.34 -0.23 -17.60
CA GLY A 63 -12.55 -0.86 -18.12
C GLY A 63 -12.55 -2.38 -17.98
N GLY A 64 -11.47 -3.04 -18.42
CA GLY A 64 -11.32 -4.49 -18.30
C GLY A 64 -11.21 -4.95 -16.83
N VAL A 65 -10.59 -4.13 -15.97
CA VAL A 65 -10.59 -4.39 -14.52
C VAL A 65 -12.01 -4.33 -13.94
N GLY A 66 -12.85 -3.40 -14.41
CA GLY A 66 -14.27 -3.33 -14.02
C GLY A 66 -15.03 -4.60 -14.36
N GLU A 67 -14.88 -5.09 -15.60
CA GLU A 67 -15.49 -6.35 -16.05
C GLU A 67 -14.98 -7.55 -15.24
N LEU A 68 -13.68 -7.61 -14.92
CA LEU A 68 -13.13 -8.63 -14.03
C LEU A 68 -13.81 -8.58 -12.66
N MET A 69 -13.89 -7.40 -12.04
CA MET A 69 -14.49 -7.25 -10.71
C MET A 69 -15.97 -7.61 -10.68
N ASP A 70 -16.70 -7.41 -11.78
CA ASP A 70 -18.10 -7.80 -11.89
C ASP A 70 -18.26 -9.33 -12.03
N SER A 71 -17.31 -9.99 -12.72
CA SER A 71 -17.32 -11.43 -12.95
C SER A 71 -16.92 -12.28 -11.73
N LEU A 72 -16.09 -11.73 -10.83
CA LEU A 72 -15.56 -12.49 -9.70
C LEU A 72 -16.61 -12.63 -8.57
N PRO A 73 -16.55 -13.68 -7.72
CA PRO A 73 -17.28 -13.68 -6.45
C PRO A 73 -16.73 -12.63 -5.49
N ALA A 74 -17.51 -12.19 -4.50
CA ALA A 74 -16.99 -11.34 -3.42
C ALA A 74 -15.80 -12.01 -2.71
N THR A 75 -14.87 -11.25 -2.17
CA THR A 75 -13.62 -11.78 -1.60
C THR A 75 -13.39 -11.29 -0.17
N LYS A 76 -12.56 -12.04 0.55
CA LYS A 76 -11.91 -11.60 1.76
C LYS A 76 -10.41 -11.89 1.68
N HIS A 77 -9.59 -10.84 1.72
CA HIS A 77 -8.14 -10.96 1.71
C HIS A 77 -7.58 -10.87 3.14
N GLU A 78 -6.59 -11.71 3.41
CA GLU A 78 -5.69 -11.64 4.55
C GLU A 78 -4.28 -11.46 4.01
N VAL A 79 -3.79 -10.22 4.03
CA VAL A 79 -2.42 -9.89 3.63
C VAL A 79 -1.46 -10.35 4.72
N GLN A 80 -0.46 -11.16 4.35
CA GLN A 80 0.51 -11.70 5.30
C GLN A 80 1.85 -10.98 5.22
N SER A 81 2.26 -10.57 4.02
CA SER A 81 3.49 -9.85 3.80
C SER A 81 3.39 -8.94 2.59
N MET A 82 4.10 -7.83 2.64
CA MET A 82 4.33 -6.97 1.49
C MET A 82 5.78 -6.49 1.48
N ASP A 83 6.29 -6.20 0.30
CA ASP A 83 7.59 -5.60 0.06
C ASP A 83 7.47 -4.49 -0.99
N ALA A 84 8.31 -3.47 -0.89
CA ALA A 84 8.22 -2.27 -1.71
C ALA A 84 9.60 -1.74 -2.12
N HIS A 85 9.76 -1.48 -3.42
CA HIS A 85 10.98 -0.92 -3.99
C HIS A 85 10.69 0.38 -4.74
N PRO A 86 11.42 1.47 -4.44
CA PRO A 86 11.35 2.68 -5.25
C PRO A 86 12.00 2.43 -6.63
N VAL A 87 11.34 2.92 -7.68
CA VAL A 87 11.81 2.88 -9.07
C VAL A 87 11.88 4.32 -9.59
N GLY A 88 13.10 4.81 -9.78
CA GLY A 88 13.36 6.19 -10.18
C GLY A 88 13.04 7.21 -9.08
N GLY A 89 12.61 8.41 -9.48
CA GLY A 89 12.38 9.53 -8.56
C GLY A 89 13.68 10.16 -8.04
N GLY A 90 13.54 10.97 -7.00
CA GLY A 90 14.66 11.66 -6.34
C GLY A 90 14.69 13.16 -6.59
N SER A 91 15.81 13.76 -6.25
CA SER A 91 16.07 15.18 -6.40
C SER A 91 16.29 15.56 -7.87
N ASN A 92 15.60 16.61 -8.30
CA ASN A 92 15.74 17.23 -9.62
C ASN A 92 15.72 18.77 -9.47
N GLU A 93 15.86 19.48 -10.58
CA GLU A 93 15.90 20.95 -10.59
C GLU A 93 14.62 21.60 -10.03
N ALA A 94 13.49 20.88 -10.05
CA ALA A 94 12.20 21.33 -9.54
C ALA A 94 11.92 20.92 -8.07
N GLY A 95 12.83 20.17 -7.44
CA GLY A 95 12.68 19.69 -6.05
C GLY A 95 12.78 18.17 -5.94
N PHE A 96 11.96 17.56 -5.09
CA PHE A 96 11.95 16.11 -4.89
C PHE A 96 10.76 15.48 -5.62
N ALA A 97 11.04 14.58 -6.57
CA ALA A 97 10.03 13.80 -7.28
C ALA A 97 9.76 12.47 -6.57
N ALA A 98 8.50 12.21 -6.22
CA ALA A 98 8.10 10.92 -5.65
C ALA A 98 8.37 9.78 -6.65
N PRO A 99 8.96 8.66 -6.19
CA PRO A 99 9.30 7.54 -7.06
C PRO A 99 8.05 6.78 -7.52
N SER A 100 8.17 6.07 -8.64
CA SER A 100 7.27 4.94 -8.89
C SER A 100 7.62 3.81 -7.91
N ILE A 101 6.68 2.91 -7.63
CA ILE A 101 6.87 1.89 -6.59
C ILE A 101 6.54 0.52 -7.16
N LEU A 102 7.47 -0.42 -7.06
CA LEU A 102 7.18 -1.83 -7.24
C LEU A 102 6.72 -2.39 -5.90
N VAL A 103 5.53 -2.96 -5.84
CA VAL A 103 4.97 -3.57 -4.63
C VAL A 103 4.72 -5.04 -4.87
N THR A 104 5.23 -5.89 -3.98
CA THR A 104 4.94 -7.34 -3.97
C THR A 104 4.10 -7.64 -2.75
N VAL A 105 2.98 -8.33 -2.91
CA VAL A 105 2.08 -8.73 -1.83
C VAL A 105 1.89 -10.24 -1.86
N SER A 106 1.89 -10.86 -0.69
CA SER A 106 1.51 -12.26 -0.52
C SER A 106 0.53 -12.42 0.64
N GLY A 107 -0.38 -13.36 0.50
CA GLY A 107 -1.39 -13.60 1.50
C GLY A 107 -2.34 -14.71 1.11
N VAL A 108 -3.51 -14.72 1.75
CA VAL A 108 -4.58 -15.69 1.50
C VAL A 108 -5.84 -14.93 1.12
N VAL A 109 -6.58 -15.46 0.14
CA VAL A 109 -7.89 -14.95 -0.25
C VAL A 109 -8.94 -16.06 -0.14
N THR A 110 -10.10 -15.69 0.39
CA THR A 110 -11.29 -16.55 0.42
C THR A 110 -12.38 -15.93 -0.44
N HIS A 111 -12.98 -16.71 -1.34
CA HIS A 111 -14.12 -16.25 -2.12
C HIS A 111 -15.42 -16.55 -1.37
N HIS A 112 -16.31 -15.56 -1.31
CA HIS A 112 -17.67 -15.68 -0.79
C HIS A 112 -18.54 -16.31 -1.87
N THR A 113 -18.68 -17.63 -1.80
CA THR A 113 -19.77 -18.37 -2.45
C THR A 113 -20.93 -18.47 -1.46
N PRO A 114 -22.18 -18.75 -1.90
CA PRO A 114 -23.31 -18.96 -0.99
C PRO A 114 -23.05 -20.00 0.12
N ASN A 115 -22.10 -20.91 -0.08
CA ASN A 115 -21.71 -21.94 0.88
C ASN A 115 -20.41 -21.62 1.64
N SER A 116 -19.75 -20.49 1.37
CA SER A 116 -18.49 -20.13 2.03
C SER A 116 -18.73 -19.67 3.47
N ALA A 117 -17.89 -20.10 4.42
CA ALA A 117 -17.97 -19.69 5.82
C ALA A 117 -17.85 -18.16 6.03
N SER A 118 -17.24 -17.45 5.07
CA SER A 118 -17.14 -15.98 5.07
C SER A 118 -18.43 -15.28 4.63
N ALA A 119 -19.34 -15.96 3.94
CA ALA A 119 -20.64 -15.43 3.49
C ALA A 119 -21.75 -15.54 4.53
N LEU A 120 -21.53 -16.30 5.62
CA LEU A 120 -22.46 -16.40 6.73
C LEU A 120 -22.41 -15.13 7.59
N PRO A 121 -23.55 -14.62 8.09
CA PRO A 121 -23.56 -13.47 8.98
C PRO A 121 -22.70 -13.74 10.22
N PRO A 122 -22.01 -12.72 10.77
CA PRO A 122 -21.27 -12.88 12.02
C PRO A 122 -22.25 -13.33 13.11
N SER A 123 -22.05 -14.54 13.62
CA SER A 123 -22.86 -15.07 14.71
C SER A 123 -22.44 -14.40 16.01
N ASN A 124 -23.40 -13.80 16.72
CA ASN A 124 -23.21 -13.29 18.09
C ASN A 124 -23.23 -14.43 19.13
N ALA A 125 -23.33 -15.68 18.70
CA ALA A 125 -23.32 -16.83 19.60
C ALA A 125 -21.89 -17.04 20.17
N PRO A 126 -21.76 -17.42 21.45
CA PRO A 126 -20.46 -17.65 22.07
C PRO A 126 -19.65 -18.68 21.27
N GLU A 127 -18.32 -18.49 21.16
CA GLU A 127 -17.42 -19.38 20.39
C GLU A 127 -17.62 -20.87 20.71
N SER A 128 -17.99 -21.18 21.96
CA SER A 128 -18.27 -22.53 22.46
C SER A 128 -19.55 -23.19 21.91
N SER A 129 -20.46 -22.43 21.30
CA SER A 129 -21.71 -22.94 20.71
C SER A 129 -21.60 -23.16 19.20
N SER A 130 -20.60 -22.57 18.55
CA SER A 130 -20.29 -22.89 17.18
C SER A 130 -19.51 -24.20 17.16
N THR A 131 -19.92 -25.15 16.34
CA THR A 131 -19.08 -26.30 15.98
C THR A 131 -17.93 -25.82 15.06
N ARG A 132 -17.29 -24.68 15.36
CA ARG A 132 -15.96 -24.39 14.83
C ARG A 132 -15.02 -25.31 15.56
N THR A 133 -14.69 -26.41 14.90
CA THR A 133 -13.61 -27.24 15.36
C THR A 133 -12.36 -26.36 15.48
N LYS A 134 -11.82 -26.27 16.70
CA LYS A 134 -10.54 -25.66 16.99
C LYS A 134 -9.50 -26.34 16.08
N GLY A 135 -9.08 -25.65 15.03
CA GLY A 135 -8.28 -26.21 13.93
C GLY A 135 -9.11 -26.27 12.65
N GLY A 136 -8.74 -25.43 11.65
CA GLY A 136 -9.38 -25.38 10.34
C GLY A 136 -9.48 -26.77 9.72
N ARG A 137 -10.65 -27.40 9.86
CA ARG A 137 -10.93 -28.67 9.21
C ARG A 137 -11.42 -28.35 7.82
N TYR A 138 -10.63 -28.75 6.84
CA TYR A 138 -11.02 -28.93 5.45
C TYR A 138 -12.39 -29.63 5.40
N ASP A 139 -13.41 -28.91 4.97
CA ASP A 139 -14.72 -29.49 4.67
C ASP A 139 -14.71 -29.87 3.18
N SER A 140 -14.52 -31.15 2.91
CA SER A 140 -14.47 -31.71 1.56
C SER A 140 -15.79 -31.56 0.80
N SER A 141 -16.87 -31.16 1.46
CA SER A 141 -18.17 -30.92 0.83
C SER A 141 -18.30 -29.51 0.26
N LEU A 142 -17.42 -28.58 0.66
CA LEU A 142 -17.42 -27.22 0.13
C LEU A 142 -16.81 -27.20 -1.28
N PRO A 143 -17.40 -26.41 -2.23
CA PRO A 143 -16.81 -26.24 -3.56
C PRO A 143 -15.36 -25.78 -3.43
N LEU A 144 -14.44 -26.34 -4.22
CA LEU A 144 -13.01 -25.99 -4.17
C LEU A 144 -12.76 -24.48 -4.26
N ASP A 145 -13.65 -23.75 -4.93
CA ASP A 145 -13.57 -22.29 -5.12
C ASP A 145 -13.89 -21.47 -3.87
N SER A 146 -14.49 -22.09 -2.85
CA SER A 146 -14.77 -21.48 -1.55
C SER A 146 -13.66 -21.66 -0.52
N LEU A 147 -12.68 -22.52 -0.81
CA LEU A 147 -11.55 -22.76 0.08
C LEU A 147 -10.56 -21.58 0.01
N PRO A 148 -9.93 -21.21 1.13
CA PRO A 148 -8.88 -20.20 1.12
C PRO A 148 -7.73 -20.59 0.20
N ARG A 149 -7.23 -19.66 -0.62
CA ARG A 149 -6.12 -19.86 -1.55
C ARG A 149 -5.02 -18.87 -1.27
N ALA A 150 -3.78 -19.34 -1.24
CA ALA A 150 -2.64 -18.44 -1.18
C ALA A 150 -2.50 -17.72 -2.53
N PHE A 151 -2.12 -16.45 -2.48
CA PHE A 151 -1.89 -15.63 -3.66
C PHE A 151 -0.59 -14.85 -3.54
N SER A 152 -0.03 -14.50 -4.69
CA SER A 152 1.06 -13.55 -4.83
C SER A 152 0.65 -12.54 -5.90
N GLN A 153 0.72 -11.26 -5.55
CA GLN A 153 0.33 -10.16 -6.41
C GLN A 153 1.43 -9.11 -6.49
N ASN A 154 1.80 -8.70 -7.70
CA ASN A 154 2.81 -7.68 -7.94
C ASN A 154 2.19 -6.47 -8.62
N PHE A 155 2.50 -5.28 -8.12
CA PHE A 155 2.04 -4.02 -8.68
C PHE A 155 3.23 -3.16 -9.12
N VAL A 156 3.05 -2.45 -10.22
CA VAL A 156 3.84 -1.27 -10.57
C VAL A 156 2.96 -0.05 -10.38
N LEU A 157 3.25 0.73 -9.34
CA LEU A 157 2.55 1.97 -9.03
C LEU A 157 3.31 3.14 -9.65
N VAL A 158 2.61 3.95 -10.42
CA VAL A 158 3.17 5.17 -11.03
C VAL A 158 2.58 6.39 -10.35
N ASN A 159 3.44 7.37 -10.09
CA ASN A 159 3.01 8.66 -9.57
C ASN A 159 2.49 9.53 -10.72
N ASP A 160 1.21 9.89 -10.68
CA ASP A 160 0.59 10.83 -11.61
C ASP A 160 -0.11 11.95 -10.82
N PRO A 161 0.63 12.98 -10.39
CA PRO A 161 0.08 14.06 -9.56
C PRO A 161 -0.87 14.98 -10.33
N GLU A 162 -0.76 15.03 -11.67
CA GLU A 162 -1.59 15.86 -12.56
C GLU A 162 -2.70 15.07 -13.26
N GLY A 163 -2.83 13.77 -12.94
CA GLY A 163 -3.72 12.84 -13.62
C GLY A 163 -5.12 13.40 -13.83
N LYS A 164 -5.52 13.48 -15.11
CA LYS A 164 -6.80 14.05 -15.57
C LYS A 164 -8.05 13.24 -15.18
N GLY A 165 -7.94 12.30 -14.24
CA GLY A 165 -9.01 11.40 -13.82
C GLY A 165 -9.25 11.41 -12.32
N ASP A 166 -10.48 11.09 -11.92
CA ASP A 166 -10.83 10.80 -10.53
C ASP A 166 -10.27 9.43 -10.14
N GLY A 167 -9.57 9.35 -9.00
CA GLY A 167 -9.04 8.09 -8.46
C GLY A 167 -7.60 8.16 -7.98
N GLY A 168 -6.97 6.98 -7.91
CA GLY A 168 -5.63 6.79 -7.38
C GLY A 168 -5.54 6.92 -5.86
N VAL A 169 -4.42 6.47 -5.30
CA VAL A 169 -4.13 6.58 -3.86
C VAL A 169 -3.23 7.78 -3.62
N VAL A 170 -3.73 8.77 -2.88
CA VAL A 170 -2.93 9.94 -2.49
C VAL A 170 -2.13 9.61 -1.23
N VAL A 171 -0.82 9.77 -1.32
CA VAL A 171 0.12 9.57 -0.22
C VAL A 171 0.86 10.86 0.04
N SER A 172 0.71 11.40 1.24
CA SER A 172 1.48 12.55 1.73
C SER A 172 2.40 12.11 2.85
N TRP A 173 3.69 12.38 2.70
CA TRP A 173 4.72 12.02 3.66
C TRP A 173 5.51 13.25 4.08
N ASP A 174 5.59 13.50 5.38
CA ASP A 174 6.46 14.53 5.93
C ASP A 174 7.83 13.93 6.27
N SER A 175 8.86 14.42 5.57
CA SER A 175 10.23 13.97 5.77
C SER A 175 10.86 14.48 7.07
N SER A 176 10.20 15.38 7.81
CA SER A 176 10.69 15.90 9.09
C SER A 176 10.76 14.78 10.15
N ASN A 177 9.90 13.78 10.00
CA ASN A 177 9.77 12.68 10.95
C ASN A 177 10.87 11.59 10.79
N SER A 178 11.62 11.59 9.69
CA SER A 178 12.71 10.62 9.46
C SER A 178 14.04 11.04 10.10
N VAL A 179 14.17 12.30 10.51
CA VAL A 179 15.36 12.84 11.19
C VAL A 179 15.39 12.48 12.69
N ALA A 180 14.22 12.16 13.29
CA ALA A 180 14.10 11.86 14.71
C ALA A 180 14.52 10.42 15.10
N ALA A 181 14.63 9.49 14.15
CA ALA A 181 14.88 8.07 14.45
C ALA A 181 16.34 7.71 14.77
N ASN A 182 17.27 8.68 14.79
CA ASN A 182 18.66 8.48 15.22
C ASN A 182 18.92 8.84 16.70
N GLY A 183 17.89 9.16 17.48
CA GLY A 183 17.99 9.28 18.93
C GLY A 183 17.66 7.95 19.61
N GLY A 184 18.64 7.29 20.22
CA GLY A 184 18.41 6.14 21.11
C GLY A 184 17.42 6.47 22.24
N PRO A 185 16.89 5.46 22.96
CA PRO A 185 15.81 5.66 23.93
C PRO A 185 16.34 6.46 25.13
N GLY A 186 16.05 7.76 25.14
CA GLY A 186 16.40 8.69 26.20
C GLY A 186 15.13 9.26 26.84
N SER A 187 14.79 8.72 28.01
CA SER A 187 13.82 9.27 28.95
C SER A 187 14.07 10.75 29.27
N GLY A 188 13.02 11.56 29.42
CA GLY A 188 13.17 12.85 30.10
C GLY A 188 12.07 13.87 29.84
N SER A 189 11.06 13.85 30.71
CA SER A 189 10.19 15.00 31.01
C SER A 189 11.03 16.19 31.52
N GLY A 190 10.71 17.42 31.09
CA GLY A 190 11.33 18.62 31.65
C GLY A 190 10.99 19.90 30.91
N GLY A 191 9.96 20.61 31.37
CA GLY A 191 9.66 21.98 30.94
C GLY A 191 10.70 22.98 31.43
N GLY A 192 11.01 23.98 30.59
CA GLY A 192 11.92 25.06 30.95
C GLY A 192 11.94 26.17 29.91
N LYS A 193 11.22 27.27 30.19
CA LYS A 193 11.31 28.57 29.50
C LYS A 193 12.72 29.16 29.70
N LYS A 194 13.36 29.66 28.65
CA LYS A 194 14.33 30.77 28.75
C LYS A 194 14.45 31.57 27.45
N SER A 195 14.61 32.87 27.66
CA SER A 195 14.58 33.99 26.74
C SER A 195 15.97 34.40 26.23
N GLY A 196 16.01 34.95 25.01
CA GLY A 196 16.84 36.11 24.63
C GLY A 196 18.18 35.84 23.92
N GLY A 197 18.43 36.61 22.85
CA GLY A 197 19.77 36.96 22.33
C GLY A 197 20.09 36.43 20.93
N GLY A 198 20.22 37.33 19.95
CA GLY A 198 20.53 37.00 18.55
C GLY A 198 22.02 36.95 18.20
N GLY A 199 22.28 36.63 16.93
CA GLY A 199 23.55 36.86 16.24
C GLY A 199 24.28 35.58 15.83
N GLY A 200 24.34 35.32 14.51
CA GLY A 200 25.25 34.34 13.91
C GLY A 200 24.56 33.26 13.11
N GLY A 201 23.98 33.61 11.95
CA GLY A 201 23.46 32.64 10.99
C GLY A 201 24.59 31.77 10.44
N SER A 202 24.73 30.58 10.99
CA SER A 202 25.61 29.54 10.46
C SER A 202 24.99 28.99 9.18
N SER A 203 25.79 28.47 8.25
CA SER A 203 25.31 27.73 7.07
C SER A 203 24.38 26.55 7.40
N ALA A 204 24.31 26.16 8.67
CA ALA A 204 23.33 25.21 9.21
C ALA A 204 21.89 25.77 9.29
N ASP A 205 21.70 27.08 9.40
CA ASP A 205 20.36 27.71 9.48
C ASP A 205 19.62 27.72 8.14
N VAL A 206 20.36 27.68 7.01
CA VAL A 206 19.76 27.55 5.66
C VAL A 206 19.20 26.15 5.42
N LEU A 207 19.69 25.13 6.16
CA LEU A 207 19.21 23.74 6.09
C LEU A 207 18.06 23.44 7.06
N ARG A 208 17.61 24.44 7.82
CA ARG A 208 16.40 24.35 8.66
C ARG A 208 15.12 24.67 7.87
N ALA A 209 15.20 24.60 6.54
CA ALA A 209 14.04 24.61 5.67
C ALA A 209 13.11 23.47 6.08
N ALA A 210 11.81 23.79 6.21
CA ALA A 210 10.77 22.81 6.51
C ALA A 210 11.00 21.56 5.64
N ALA A 211 11.13 20.41 6.29
CA ALA A 211 11.41 19.17 5.59
C ALA A 211 10.34 18.96 4.50
N PRO A 212 10.72 18.58 3.27
CA PRO A 212 9.77 18.52 2.17
C PRO A 212 8.64 17.53 2.50
N THR A 213 7.40 18.03 2.52
CA THR A 213 6.23 17.17 2.42
C THR A 213 6.18 16.65 0.99
N ILE A 214 6.34 15.34 0.83
CA ILE A 214 6.30 14.68 -0.46
C ILE A 214 4.89 14.12 -0.64
N THR A 215 4.18 14.62 -1.64
CA THR A 215 2.85 14.11 -2.00
C THR A 215 2.93 13.44 -3.36
N GLY A 216 2.40 12.22 -3.44
CA GLY A 216 2.24 11.46 -4.66
C GLY A 216 0.80 10.98 -4.80
N ARG A 217 0.35 10.80 -6.04
CA ARG A 217 -0.93 10.14 -6.35
C ARG A 217 -0.62 8.92 -7.19
N PHE A 218 -0.87 7.75 -6.63
CA PHE A 218 -0.46 6.47 -7.20
C PHE A 218 -1.60 5.78 -7.93
N PHE A 219 -1.32 5.40 -9.18
CA PHE A 219 -2.16 4.52 -9.97
C PHE A 219 -1.40 3.24 -10.31
N VAL A 220 -2.15 2.15 -10.51
CA VAL A 220 -1.59 0.87 -10.95
C VAL A 220 -1.34 0.95 -12.45
N GLN A 221 -0.08 0.93 -12.89
CA GLN A 221 0.29 0.80 -14.31
C GLN A 221 0.38 -0.66 -14.74
N ALA A 222 0.81 -1.55 -13.84
CA ALA A 222 0.81 -2.98 -14.08
C ALA A 222 0.40 -3.76 -12.83
N ASP A 223 -0.34 -4.84 -13.01
CA ASP A 223 -0.73 -5.78 -11.97
C ASP A 223 -0.55 -7.22 -12.46
N GLN A 224 -0.02 -8.09 -11.62
CA GLN A 224 0.02 -9.52 -11.86
C GLN A 224 -0.40 -10.25 -10.59
N LEU A 225 -1.60 -10.83 -10.59
CA LEU A 225 -2.06 -11.73 -9.56
C LEU A 225 -1.99 -13.19 -10.04
N ARG A 226 -1.47 -14.06 -9.18
CA ARG A 226 -1.60 -15.50 -9.33
C ARG A 226 -1.92 -16.19 -8.00
N PHE A 227 -2.70 -17.25 -8.06
CA PHE A 227 -2.76 -18.21 -6.96
C PHE A 227 -1.47 -19.02 -6.88
N VAL A 228 -1.06 -19.36 -5.66
CA VAL A 228 0.14 -20.12 -5.36
C VAL A 228 -0.28 -21.35 -4.58
N GLY A 229 0.03 -22.54 -5.08
CA GLY A 229 -0.36 -23.81 -4.48
C GLY A 229 -0.99 -24.76 -5.49
#